data_AF-A0A7W1A3Z0-F1
#
_entry.id   AF-A0A7W1A3Z0-F1
#
_cell.length_a   1.000
_cell.length_b   1.000
_cell.length_c   1.000
_cell.angle_alpha   90.00
_cell.angle_beta   90.00
_cell.angle_gamma   90.00
#
_symmetry.space_group_name_H-M   'P 1'
#
loop_
_entity.id
_entity.type
_entity.pdbx_description
1 polymer ?
#
loop_
_entity_poly.entity_id
_entity_poly.type
_entity_poly.pdbx_seq_one_letter_code
_entity_poly.pdbx_strand_id
1 'polypeptide(L)'
;MRALCLVLLVACSSTRQLAAPGDARLRTGGHRAGFVVDTTTPWNERIDPNTKVRLRNADGAWSTVLDGRDLHVDGRGVWIDSGSIPALRWADQIEIAGAPPELMDAIEAARPAAGELRADGDAWIMGGPPGVLRPWIAALAPTELDSRLASFRIHTPQQGWRRPLYSSRFVDGLRMSFDSKVGWRWDDVAQIRVQNLSGGKTLAAIIGTSALAIVVVPIALAYGGLKSVGNHGGAPTRPLELDGQGAELAARIVDEAFDPDRVTVRGSWAPQLAATESVDARPLFSTGANVRSVIRPTIELEAGAASAGDLAGTGLLARIRLGDVFEIGGGVRQVMSRDETGWKRSTTHVFQAGLHLPLDAGYRFAIPLGFEASGGGAIAHDLRIPWGLRYTSKTGRYFVTAMPATPGWMRTTSQRTGRWSWNASAAFGVSF
;
A
#
# COMPACT_ATOMS: atom_id res chain seq x y z
N MET A 1 -9.43 -11.74 -27.78
CA MET A 1 -9.74 -10.98 -26.54
C MET A 1 -8.90 -11.39 -25.31
N ARG A 2 -8.07 -12.44 -25.34
CA ARG A 2 -7.17 -12.80 -24.22
C ARG A 2 -5.95 -11.86 -24.07
N ALA A 3 -5.53 -11.18 -25.14
CA ALA A 3 -4.36 -10.29 -25.13
C ALA A 3 -4.64 -8.85 -24.63
N LEU A 4 -5.90 -8.41 -24.57
CA LEU A 4 -6.24 -7.02 -24.18
C LEU A 4 -6.37 -6.84 -22.65
N CYS A 5 -6.70 -7.89 -21.91
CA CYS A 5 -6.73 -7.86 -20.44
C CYS A 5 -5.35 -7.97 -19.80
N LEU A 6 -4.31 -8.29 -20.58
CA LEU A 6 -2.92 -8.43 -20.12
C LEU A 6 -2.09 -7.16 -20.38
N VAL A 7 -2.75 -6.04 -20.70
CA VAL A 7 -2.12 -4.72 -20.83
C VAL A 7 -1.82 -4.20 -19.41
N LEU A 8 -0.77 -4.78 -18.85
CA LEU A 8 0.33 -4.13 -18.14
C LEU A 8 -0.09 -3.10 -17.08
N LEU A 9 -0.58 -3.62 -15.96
CA LEU A 9 -0.22 -3.08 -14.64
C LEU A 9 1.27 -3.39 -14.34
N VAL A 10 2.17 -3.04 -15.26
CA VAL A 10 3.57 -2.86 -14.87
C VAL A 10 3.56 -1.56 -14.07
N ALA A 11 3.34 -1.73 -12.77
CA ALA A 11 3.54 -0.69 -11.80
C ALA A 11 4.99 -0.21 -11.97
N CYS A 12 5.18 0.87 -12.73
CA CYS A 12 6.49 1.48 -12.85
C CYS A 12 6.85 2.02 -11.47
N SER A 13 7.67 1.31 -10.72
CA SER A 13 8.28 1.89 -9.54
C SER A 13 9.36 2.88 -9.99
N SER A 14 9.46 4.03 -9.31
CA SER A 14 10.60 4.92 -9.43
C SER A 14 11.42 4.81 -8.17
N THR A 15 12.66 4.34 -8.31
CA THR A 15 13.66 4.43 -7.25
C THR A 15 14.50 5.68 -7.50
N ARG A 16 14.57 6.57 -6.53
CA ARG A 16 15.40 7.78 -6.59
C ARG A 16 16.23 7.92 -5.33
N GLN A 17 17.42 8.48 -5.50
CA GLN A 17 18.28 8.86 -4.39
C GLN A 17 18.05 10.32 -4.03
N LEU A 18 17.83 10.59 -2.74
CA LEU A 18 17.62 11.94 -2.25
C LEU A 18 18.89 12.80 -2.42
N ALA A 19 18.70 14.09 -2.71
CA ALA A 19 19.81 15.03 -2.92
C ALA A 19 20.60 15.23 -1.62
N ALA A 20 19.90 15.33 -0.50
CA ALA A 20 20.48 15.53 0.82
C ALA A 20 19.86 14.55 1.82
N PRO A 21 20.63 13.62 2.43
CA PRO A 21 20.14 12.79 3.52
C PRO A 21 19.76 13.61 4.77
N GLY A 22 20.25 14.85 4.85
CA GLY A 22 19.93 15.81 5.92
C GLY A 22 18.67 16.64 5.72
N ASP A 23 17.77 16.29 4.79
CA ASP A 23 16.51 17.03 4.61
C ASP A 23 15.73 17.10 5.94
N ALA A 24 15.50 18.31 6.44
CA ALA A 24 14.88 18.55 7.75
C ALA A 24 13.47 17.93 7.88
N ARG A 25 12.77 17.73 6.76
CA ARG A 25 11.44 17.11 6.73
C ARG A 25 11.50 15.63 7.09
N LEU A 26 12.58 14.93 6.75
CA LEU A 26 12.78 13.53 7.13
C LEU A 26 13.15 13.37 8.60
N ARG A 27 13.60 14.44 9.26
CA ARG A 27 13.98 14.45 10.68
C ARG A 27 12.85 14.88 11.61
N THR A 28 11.72 15.28 11.05
CA THR A 28 10.56 15.79 11.79
C THR A 28 9.40 14.82 11.62
N GLY A 29 8.94 14.19 12.71
CA GLY A 29 7.78 13.30 12.67
C GLY A 29 6.44 14.05 12.75
N GLY A 30 5.35 13.33 12.51
CA GLY A 30 3.98 13.81 12.66
C GLY A 30 3.37 14.42 11.40
N HIS A 31 3.90 14.09 10.22
CA HIS A 31 3.34 14.57 8.95
C HIS A 31 1.92 14.05 8.74
N ARG A 32 0.98 14.97 8.48
CA ARG A 32 -0.43 14.62 8.20
C ARG A 32 -0.69 14.22 6.75
N ALA A 33 0.23 14.56 5.86
CA ALA A 33 0.18 14.27 4.44
C ALA A 33 1.60 14.02 3.93
N GLY A 34 1.72 13.41 2.75
CA GLY A 34 3.02 13.30 2.09
C GLY A 34 3.67 14.64 1.79
N PHE A 35 4.99 14.65 1.81
CA PHE A 35 5.82 15.82 1.55
C PHE A 35 6.78 15.52 0.40
N VAL A 36 7.23 16.57 -0.29
CA VAL A 36 8.10 16.44 -1.46
C VAL A 36 9.54 16.70 -1.04
N VAL A 37 10.49 15.88 -1.47
CA VAL A 37 11.92 16.02 -1.21
C VAL A 37 12.70 16.10 -2.51
N ASP A 38 13.84 16.79 -2.47
CA ASP A 38 14.70 16.93 -3.64
C ASP A 38 15.50 15.64 -3.86
N THR A 39 15.71 15.29 -5.13
CA THR A 39 16.51 14.12 -5.49
C THR A 39 17.79 14.53 -6.22
N THR A 40 18.73 13.60 -6.35
CA THR A 40 19.94 13.77 -7.17
C THR A 40 19.63 13.94 -8.67
N THR A 41 18.39 13.74 -9.08
CA THR A 41 17.89 13.98 -10.45
C THR A 41 17.03 15.24 -10.45
N PRO A 42 16.78 15.90 -11.61
CA PRO A 42 16.00 17.15 -11.68
C PRO A 42 14.51 17.02 -11.31
N TRP A 43 14.10 15.87 -10.80
CA TRP A 43 12.74 15.60 -10.37
C TRP A 43 12.70 15.49 -8.86
N ASN A 44 11.66 16.05 -8.27
CA ASN A 44 11.41 15.86 -6.85
C ASN A 44 10.62 14.57 -6.62
N GLU A 45 10.75 14.00 -5.44
CA GLU A 45 10.05 12.77 -5.06
C GLU A 45 9.14 13.04 -3.88
N ARG A 46 7.91 12.51 -3.92
CA ARG A 46 6.95 12.67 -2.84
C ARG A 46 7.06 11.50 -1.87
N ILE A 47 7.34 11.76 -0.61
CA ILE A 47 7.33 10.76 0.46
C ILE A 47 5.93 10.72 1.06
N ASP A 48 5.29 9.56 0.98
CA ASP A 48 3.98 9.23 1.55
C ASP A 48 4.14 8.04 2.53
N PRO A 49 3.11 7.68 3.32
CA PRO A 49 3.20 6.55 4.26
C PRO A 49 3.54 5.20 3.62
N ASN A 50 3.37 5.04 2.30
CA ASN A 50 3.69 3.81 1.55
C ASN A 50 4.99 3.90 0.76
N THR A 51 5.72 5.01 0.87
CA THR A 51 7.02 5.14 0.21
C THR A 51 7.97 4.14 0.85
N LYS A 52 8.62 3.33 0.00
CA LYS A 52 9.67 2.41 0.42
C LYS A 52 10.96 3.21 0.60
N VAL A 53 11.62 3.08 1.73
CA VAL A 53 12.82 3.82 2.10
C VAL A 53 13.95 2.83 2.38
N ARG A 54 15.15 3.13 1.87
CA ARG A 54 16.40 2.45 2.23
C ARG A 54 17.47 3.48 2.57
N LEU A 55 18.26 3.16 3.58
CA LEU A 55 19.36 3.99 4.07
C LEU A 55 20.68 3.31 3.71
N ARG A 56 21.68 4.10 3.37
CA ARG A 56 23.04 3.62 3.13
C ARG A 56 23.99 4.28 4.11
N ASN A 57 24.89 3.52 4.71
CA ASN A 57 25.96 4.08 5.52
C ASN A 57 27.17 4.51 4.67
N ALA A 58 28.16 5.12 5.32
CA ALA A 58 29.41 5.57 4.67
C ALA A 58 30.22 4.40 4.05
N ASP A 59 30.15 3.21 4.65
CA ASP A 59 30.83 1.99 4.15
C ASP A 59 30.13 1.39 2.92
N GLY A 60 28.98 1.95 2.54
CA GLY A 60 28.21 1.56 1.38
C GLY A 60 27.21 0.42 1.62
N ALA A 61 27.08 -0.05 2.86
CA ALA A 61 26.08 -1.04 3.27
C ALA A 61 24.68 -0.42 3.32
N TRP A 62 23.67 -1.19 2.91
CA TRP A 62 22.28 -0.76 2.90
C TRP A 62 21.50 -1.34 4.09
N SER A 63 20.54 -0.56 4.60
CA SER A 63 19.47 -1.07 5.45
C SER A 63 18.56 -2.02 4.66
N THR A 64 17.69 -2.71 5.40
CA THR A 64 16.47 -3.31 4.85
C THR A 64 15.56 -2.23 4.26
N VAL A 65 14.60 -2.65 3.43
CA VAL A 65 13.54 -1.77 2.93
C VAL A 65 12.54 -1.52 4.05
N LEU A 66 12.20 -0.25 4.26
CA LEU A 66 11.29 0.21 5.30
C LEU A 66 10.11 0.93 4.64
N ASP A 67 8.90 0.81 5.20
CA ASP A 67 7.79 1.67 4.79
C ASP A 67 7.82 3.00 5.54
N GLY A 68 7.51 4.10 4.86
CA GLY A 68 7.46 5.43 5.47
C GLY A 68 6.55 5.51 6.71
N ARG A 69 5.47 4.73 6.75
CA ARG A 69 4.55 4.63 7.91
C ARG A 69 5.17 4.00 9.15
N ASP A 70 6.16 3.13 8.99
CA ASP A 70 6.80 2.40 10.10
C ASP A 70 8.00 3.18 10.66
N LEU A 71 8.40 4.26 9.98
CA LEU A 71 9.49 5.11 10.42
C LEU A 71 9.03 6.00 11.57
N HIS A 72 9.84 6.05 12.61
CA HIS A 72 9.85 7.06 13.65
C HIS A 72 11.09 7.91 13.46
N VAL A 73 10.97 9.22 13.57
CA VAL A 73 12.10 10.12 13.30
C VAL A 73 12.20 11.20 14.35
N ASP A 74 13.44 11.58 14.64
CA ASP A 74 13.78 12.75 15.44
C ASP A 74 15.08 13.38 14.89
N GLY A 75 15.64 14.34 15.63
CA GLY A 75 16.90 14.98 15.25
C GLY A 75 18.13 14.05 15.28
N ARG A 76 18.04 12.87 15.92
CA ARG A 76 19.18 11.96 16.12
C ARG A 76 19.19 10.81 15.13
N GLY A 77 18.02 10.33 14.70
CA GLY A 77 17.96 9.22 13.77
C GLY A 77 16.59 8.90 13.22
N VAL A 78 16.57 7.80 12.48
CA VAL A 78 15.39 7.14 11.97
C VAL A 78 15.31 5.77 12.62
N TRP A 79 14.16 5.50 13.20
CA TRP A 79 13.90 4.38 14.06
C TRP A 79 12.68 3.63 13.56
N ILE A 80 12.58 2.36 13.90
CA ILE A 80 11.41 1.53 13.71
C ILE A 80 11.03 0.96 15.07
N ASP A 81 9.74 0.70 15.26
CA ASP A 81 9.34 -0.13 16.38
C ASP A 81 10.01 -1.48 16.23
N SER A 82 10.78 -1.89 17.24
CA SER A 82 11.45 -3.18 17.19
C SER A 82 10.46 -4.34 17.16
N GLY A 83 9.20 -4.10 17.53
CA GLY A 83 8.33 -5.15 18.04
C GLY A 83 8.99 -5.84 19.23
N SER A 84 8.65 -7.10 19.46
CA SER A 84 9.19 -7.98 20.51
C SER A 84 10.62 -8.42 20.28
N ILE A 85 11.55 -7.47 20.09
CA ILE A 85 12.98 -7.81 20.22
C ILE A 85 13.30 -7.92 21.72
N PRO A 86 13.78 -9.08 22.20
CA PRO A 86 14.14 -9.25 23.60
C PRO A 86 15.23 -8.25 24.00
N ALA A 87 15.06 -7.51 25.09
CA ALA A 87 16.10 -6.56 25.57
C ALA A 87 17.47 -7.22 25.77
N LEU A 88 17.50 -8.52 26.06
CA LEU A 88 18.74 -9.31 26.15
C LEU A 88 19.60 -9.28 24.89
N ARG A 89 19.04 -8.90 23.73
CA ARG A 89 19.83 -8.73 22.50
C ARG A 89 20.88 -7.62 22.63
N TRP A 90 20.64 -6.62 23.48
CA TRP A 90 21.53 -5.47 23.67
C TRP A 90 22.01 -5.28 25.10
N ALA A 91 21.57 -6.14 26.02
CA ALA A 91 22.01 -6.10 27.40
C ALA A 91 23.49 -6.46 27.51
N ASP A 92 24.22 -5.67 28.28
CA ASP A 92 25.60 -5.93 28.69
C ASP A 92 25.72 -6.15 30.21
N GLN A 93 24.73 -5.69 30.98
CA GLN A 93 24.61 -6.00 32.41
C GLN A 93 23.14 -6.18 32.83
N ILE A 94 22.92 -6.99 33.86
CA ILE A 94 21.64 -7.17 34.55
C ILE A 94 21.87 -7.00 36.05
N GLU A 95 21.22 -6.02 36.66
CA GLU A 95 21.20 -5.81 38.11
C GLU A 95 20.04 -6.60 38.70
N ILE A 96 20.32 -7.32 39.78
CA ILE A 96 19.37 -8.14 40.51
C ILE A 96 19.40 -7.70 41.97
N ALA A 97 18.32 -7.08 42.43
CA ALA A 97 18.17 -6.63 43.81
C ALA A 97 17.08 -7.41 44.53
N GLY A 98 17.29 -7.73 45.81
CA GLY A 98 16.32 -8.47 46.63
C GLY A 98 16.19 -9.96 46.27
N ALA A 99 17.16 -10.52 45.52
CA ALA A 99 17.19 -11.94 45.24
C ALA A 99 17.49 -12.75 46.52
N PRO A 100 16.72 -13.81 46.80
CA PRO A 100 17.04 -14.72 47.90
C PRO A 100 18.35 -15.48 47.60
N PRO A 101 19.10 -15.91 48.63
CA PRO A 101 20.39 -16.59 48.44
C PRO A 101 20.31 -17.79 47.48
N GLU A 102 19.23 -18.56 47.53
CA GLU A 102 19.02 -19.74 46.69
C GLU A 102 18.96 -19.39 45.19
N LEU A 103 18.38 -18.23 44.85
CA LEU A 103 18.38 -17.74 43.46
C LEU A 103 19.78 -17.31 43.04
N MET A 104 20.54 -16.67 43.95
CA MET A 104 21.91 -16.25 43.65
C MET A 104 22.85 -17.44 43.46
N ASP A 105 22.68 -18.50 44.25
CA ASP A 105 23.40 -19.76 44.08
C ASP A 105 23.08 -20.41 42.73
N ALA A 106 21.81 -20.40 42.31
CA ALA A 106 21.40 -20.88 40.98
C ALA A 106 22.00 -20.03 39.84
N ILE A 107 22.01 -18.70 39.99
CA ILE A 107 22.66 -17.78 39.03
C ILE A 107 24.14 -18.09 38.88
N GLU A 108 24.85 -18.20 40.00
CA GLU A 108 26.28 -18.49 40.00
C GLU A 108 26.58 -19.89 39.45
N ALA A 109 25.77 -20.90 39.80
CA ALA A 109 25.90 -22.25 39.28
C ALA A 109 25.67 -22.34 37.76
N ALA A 110 24.76 -21.52 37.21
CA ALA A 110 24.49 -21.44 35.78
C ALA A 110 25.47 -20.52 35.02
N ARG A 111 26.44 -19.89 35.70
CA ARG A 111 27.32 -18.88 35.11
C ARG A 111 28.19 -19.45 33.98
N PRO A 112 28.07 -18.92 32.75
CA PRO A 112 29.00 -19.28 31.68
C PRO A 112 30.42 -18.81 32.02
N ALA A 113 31.44 -19.47 31.49
CA ALA A 113 32.84 -19.13 31.76
C ALA A 113 33.22 -17.67 31.44
N ALA A 114 32.52 -17.03 30.50
CA ALA A 114 32.74 -15.63 30.11
C ALA A 114 31.78 -14.64 30.82
N GLY A 115 30.93 -15.11 31.73
CA GLY A 115 30.02 -14.28 32.51
C GLY A 115 30.68 -13.81 33.81
N GLU A 116 30.35 -12.61 34.24
CA GLU A 116 30.79 -12.04 35.51
C GLU A 116 29.58 -11.92 36.44
N LEU A 117 29.73 -12.34 37.70
CA LEU A 117 28.76 -12.04 38.76
C LEU A 117 29.49 -11.29 39.87
N ARG A 118 29.07 -10.07 40.16
CA ARG A 118 29.67 -9.25 41.23
C ARG A 118 28.60 -8.64 42.14
N ALA A 119 28.91 -8.50 43.41
CA ALA A 119 28.07 -7.75 44.34
C ALA A 119 28.26 -6.24 44.12
N ASP A 120 27.17 -5.47 44.25
CA ASP A 120 27.13 -4.02 44.15
C ASP A 120 26.12 -3.46 45.17
N GLY A 121 26.59 -3.22 46.40
CA GLY A 121 25.72 -2.88 47.53
C GLY A 121 24.75 -4.01 47.87
N ASP A 122 23.45 -3.69 47.89
CA ASP A 122 22.37 -4.65 48.15
C ASP A 122 21.88 -5.40 46.88
N ALA A 123 22.60 -5.22 45.77
CA ALA A 123 22.29 -5.84 44.49
C ALA A 123 23.45 -6.68 43.97
N TRP A 124 23.15 -7.52 42.98
CA TRP A 124 24.11 -8.31 42.23
C TRP A 124 24.08 -7.90 40.76
N ILE A 125 25.24 -7.80 40.13
CA ILE A 125 25.38 -7.47 38.71
C ILE A 125 25.86 -8.70 37.96
N MET A 126 25.03 -9.19 37.05
CA MET A 126 25.43 -10.12 36.00
C MET A 126 25.98 -9.32 34.82
N GLY A 127 27.26 -9.47 34.51
CA GLY A 127 27.94 -8.80 33.40
C GLY A 127 28.34 -9.76 32.29
N GLY A 128 28.24 -9.31 31.04
CA GLY A 128 28.76 -10.05 29.90
C GLY A 128 28.19 -9.56 28.57
N PRO A 129 28.79 -9.89 27.43
CA PRO A 129 28.21 -9.54 26.13
C PRO A 129 26.84 -10.21 25.95
N PRO A 130 25.97 -9.71 25.05
CA PRO A 130 24.63 -10.28 24.83
C PRO A 130 24.61 -11.79 24.55
N GLY A 131 25.64 -12.30 23.87
CA GLY A 131 25.81 -13.73 23.59
C GLY A 131 26.10 -14.60 24.81
N VAL A 132 26.51 -14.01 25.93
CA VAL A 132 26.76 -14.68 27.22
C VAL A 132 25.55 -14.54 28.14
N LEU A 133 25.00 -13.33 28.28
CA LEU A 133 23.85 -13.09 29.17
C LEU A 133 22.61 -13.84 28.72
N ARG A 134 22.36 -13.96 27.41
CA ARG A 134 21.14 -14.63 26.91
C ARG A 134 21.10 -16.12 27.23
N PRO A 135 22.15 -16.93 26.96
CA PRO A 135 22.19 -18.32 27.42
C PRO A 135 22.17 -18.46 28.94
N TRP A 136 22.86 -17.57 29.67
CA TRP A 136 22.90 -17.60 31.13
C TRP A 136 21.50 -17.46 31.72
N ILE A 137 20.74 -16.46 31.27
CA ILE A 137 19.35 -16.24 31.70
C ILE A 137 18.43 -17.38 31.24
N ALA A 138 18.65 -17.94 30.05
CA ALA A 138 17.86 -19.07 29.56
C ALA A 138 18.08 -20.36 30.38
N ALA A 139 19.27 -20.55 30.94
CA ALA A 139 19.61 -21.69 31.78
C ALA A 139 18.93 -21.65 33.16
N LEU A 140 18.52 -20.47 33.63
CA LEU A 140 17.93 -20.27 34.97
C LEU A 140 16.48 -20.75 35.13
N ALA A 141 15.99 -21.62 34.24
CA ALA A 141 14.67 -22.27 34.22
C ALA A 141 13.45 -21.42 34.68
N PRO A 142 12.33 -21.37 33.92
CA PRO A 142 11.14 -20.60 34.31
C PRO A 142 10.61 -20.89 35.73
N THR A 143 10.92 -22.06 36.31
CA THR A 143 10.52 -22.49 37.65
C THR A 143 11.33 -21.91 38.80
N GLU A 144 12.59 -21.47 38.60
CA GLU A 144 13.43 -20.91 39.67
C GLU A 144 13.31 -19.38 39.77
N LEU A 145 12.85 -18.73 38.71
CA LEU A 145 12.62 -17.28 38.66
C LEU A 145 11.27 -16.84 39.25
N ASP A 146 10.44 -17.73 39.80
CA ASP A 146 9.19 -17.39 40.51
C ASP A 146 9.45 -16.88 41.95
N SER A 147 10.57 -16.21 42.16
CA SER A 147 10.83 -15.47 43.39
C SER A 147 10.18 -14.09 43.26
N ARG A 148 8.96 -13.93 43.81
CA ARG A 148 8.21 -12.66 43.86
C ARG A 148 8.93 -11.47 44.55
N LEU A 149 10.20 -11.65 44.92
CA LEU A 149 10.98 -10.75 45.75
C LEU A 149 12.13 -10.07 45.02
N ALA A 150 12.58 -10.59 43.87
CA ALA A 150 13.66 -9.99 43.10
C ALA A 150 13.16 -8.91 42.13
N SER A 151 13.92 -7.82 42.04
CA SER A 151 13.79 -6.82 40.98
C SER A 151 15.00 -6.88 40.07
N PHE A 152 14.75 -6.75 38.76
CA PHE A 152 15.75 -6.87 37.71
C PHE A 152 15.81 -5.57 36.92
N ARG A 153 17.00 -5.01 36.72
CA ARG A 153 17.22 -3.91 35.77
C ARG A 153 18.17 -4.36 34.69
N ILE A 154 17.94 -3.90 33.48
CA ILE A 154 18.80 -4.20 32.34
C ILE A 154 19.59 -2.93 32.03
N HIS A 155 20.90 -3.06 31.96
CA HIS A 155 21.77 -2.06 31.37
C HIS A 155 21.93 -2.35 29.89
N THR A 156 21.97 -1.30 29.08
CA THR A 156 22.49 -1.38 27.71
C THR A 156 23.47 -0.24 27.51
N PRO A 157 24.51 -0.40 26.68
CA PRO A 157 25.47 0.68 26.45
C PRO A 157 24.82 1.97 25.93
N GLN A 158 23.71 1.86 25.19
CA GLN A 158 23.05 2.99 24.54
C GLN A 158 22.03 3.71 25.44
N GLN A 159 21.44 3.04 26.43
CA GLN A 159 20.33 3.58 27.21
C GLN A 159 20.60 3.62 28.72
N GLY A 160 21.74 3.07 29.15
CA GLY A 160 22.06 2.90 30.57
C GLY A 160 21.11 1.92 31.26
N TRP A 161 20.98 2.07 32.57
CA TRP A 161 20.08 1.26 33.39
C TRP A 161 18.61 1.61 33.13
N ARG A 162 17.83 0.59 32.77
CA ARG A 162 16.37 0.70 32.64
C ARG A 162 15.67 0.64 34.00
N ARG A 163 14.36 0.88 33.98
CA ARG A 163 13.49 0.76 35.16
C ARG A 163 13.45 -0.70 35.65
N PRO A 164 13.32 -0.93 36.97
CA PRO A 164 13.22 -2.27 37.52
C PRO A 164 11.99 -3.03 36.99
N LEU A 165 12.18 -4.30 36.71
CA LEU A 165 11.16 -5.29 36.39
C LEU A 165 11.04 -6.26 37.56
N TYR A 166 9.82 -6.54 38.00
CA TYR A 166 9.57 -7.49 39.07
C TYR A 166 9.35 -8.90 38.51
N SER A 167 9.90 -9.91 39.17
CA SER A 167 10.17 -11.27 38.67
C SER A 167 9.17 -11.91 37.69
N SER A 168 7.87 -11.90 37.95
CA SER A 168 6.89 -12.45 36.99
C SER A 168 6.86 -11.68 35.67
N ARG A 169 6.99 -10.36 35.73
CA ARG A 169 7.18 -9.47 34.58
C ARG A 169 8.61 -9.46 34.05
N PHE A 170 9.59 -10.00 34.76
CA PHE A 170 10.94 -10.13 34.21
C PHE A 170 10.97 -11.29 33.22
N VAL A 171 10.54 -12.49 33.59
CA VAL A 171 10.48 -13.63 32.65
C VAL A 171 9.53 -13.34 31.48
N ASP A 172 8.36 -12.76 31.77
CA ASP A 172 7.46 -12.28 30.73
C ASP A 172 8.08 -11.12 29.96
N GLY A 173 8.78 -10.18 30.59
CA GLY A 173 9.48 -9.05 29.96
C GLY A 173 10.72 -9.41 29.15
N LEU A 174 11.30 -10.58 29.40
CA LEU A 174 12.31 -11.18 28.53
C LEU A 174 11.68 -11.71 27.24
N ARG A 175 10.38 -12.04 27.27
CA ARG A 175 9.57 -12.49 26.13
C ARG A 175 8.74 -11.36 25.49
N MET A 176 8.33 -10.38 26.28
CA MET A 176 7.54 -9.22 25.89
C MET A 176 8.49 -8.14 25.41
N SER A 177 8.19 -7.59 24.25
CA SER A 177 8.77 -6.34 23.76
C SER A 177 8.81 -5.31 24.87
N PHE A 178 9.98 -4.75 25.12
CA PHE A 178 10.00 -3.37 25.59
C PHE A 178 9.53 -2.49 24.43
N ASP A 179 8.93 -1.34 24.75
CA ASP A 179 8.79 -0.25 23.79
C ASP A 179 10.18 0.30 23.48
N SER A 180 10.96 -0.48 22.75
CA SER A 180 12.26 -0.13 22.22
C SER A 180 12.10 0.21 20.75
N LYS A 181 12.79 1.27 20.35
CA LYS A 181 12.98 1.55 18.93
C LYS A 181 14.39 1.14 18.56
N VAL A 182 14.52 0.60 17.36
CA VAL A 182 15.82 0.27 16.77
C VAL A 182 15.94 1.00 15.45
N GLY A 183 17.14 1.35 15.03
CA GLY A 183 17.31 2.04 13.77
C GLY A 183 18.70 2.58 13.57
N TRP A 184 18.77 3.72 12.93
CA TRP A 184 20.00 4.25 12.35
C TRP A 184 20.12 5.73 12.68
N ARG A 185 21.31 6.13 13.16
CA ARG A 185 21.60 7.53 13.45
C ARG A 185 21.78 8.31 12.16
N TRP A 186 21.32 9.55 12.13
CA TRP A 186 21.45 10.38 10.91
C TRP A 186 22.90 10.60 10.50
N ASP A 187 23.81 10.69 11.48
CA ASP A 187 25.25 10.87 11.23
C ASP A 187 25.89 9.68 10.52
N ASP A 188 25.28 8.49 10.66
CA ASP A 188 25.73 7.28 9.99
C ASP A 188 25.08 7.12 8.60
N VAL A 189 24.04 7.90 8.26
CA VAL A 189 23.31 7.82 6.98
C VAL A 189 23.98 8.69 5.92
N ALA A 190 24.71 8.05 5.02
CA ALA A 190 25.36 8.71 3.88
C ALA A 190 24.42 8.92 2.69
N GLN A 191 23.47 8.00 2.44
CA GLN A 191 22.51 8.11 1.33
C GLN A 191 21.14 7.60 1.73
N ILE A 192 20.10 8.19 1.13
CA ILE A 192 18.72 7.70 1.26
C ILE A 192 18.19 7.43 -0.14
N ARG A 193 17.67 6.23 -0.35
CA ARG A 193 16.89 5.87 -1.53
C ARG A 193 15.44 5.73 -1.15
N VAL A 194 14.60 6.31 -1.96
CA VAL A 194 13.16 6.23 -1.83
C VAL A 194 12.62 5.60 -3.10
N GLN A 195 11.64 4.73 -2.92
CA GLN A 195 10.96 4.08 -4.01
C GLN A 195 9.47 4.28 -3.84
N ASN A 196 8.89 4.87 -4.89
CA ASN A 196 7.46 5.05 -4.99
C ASN A 196 6.92 4.28 -6.19
N LEU A 197 5.63 3.96 -6.12
CA LEU A 197 4.87 3.73 -7.33
C LEU A 197 4.87 5.05 -8.10
N SER A 198 5.58 5.10 -9.23
CA SER A 198 5.67 6.31 -10.04
C SER A 198 4.30 6.57 -10.63
N GLY A 199 3.51 7.38 -9.93
CA GLY A 199 2.19 7.79 -10.38
C GLY A 199 2.26 8.30 -11.82
N GLY A 200 3.25 9.12 -12.17
CA GLY A 200 3.43 9.65 -13.52
C GLY A 200 3.85 8.64 -14.60
N LYS A 201 4.68 7.63 -14.28
CA LYS A 201 5.07 6.60 -15.27
C LYS A 201 3.98 5.56 -15.46
N THR A 202 3.40 5.10 -14.35
CA THR A 202 2.20 4.27 -14.36
C THR A 202 1.09 5.01 -15.10
N LEU A 203 0.90 6.30 -14.84
CA LEU A 203 -0.05 7.13 -15.56
C LEU A 203 0.29 7.28 -17.04
N ALA A 204 1.53 7.55 -17.43
CA ALA A 204 1.91 7.64 -18.83
C ALA A 204 1.72 6.30 -19.55
N ALA A 205 2.00 5.17 -18.89
CA ALA A 205 1.71 3.85 -19.42
C ALA A 205 0.20 3.64 -19.56
N ILE A 206 -0.61 4.01 -18.55
CA ILE A 206 -2.07 3.94 -18.58
C ILE A 206 -2.63 4.85 -19.68
N ILE A 207 -2.23 6.11 -19.76
CA ILE A 207 -2.68 7.06 -20.79
C ILE A 207 -2.25 6.55 -22.15
N GLY A 208 -1.00 6.13 -22.33
CA GLY A 208 -0.50 5.61 -23.61
C GLY A 208 -1.26 4.39 -24.07
N THR A 209 -1.47 3.41 -23.18
CA THR A 209 -2.25 2.19 -23.45
C THR A 209 -3.73 2.47 -23.63
N SER A 210 -4.30 3.40 -22.87
CA SER A 210 -5.72 3.80 -22.97
C SER A 210 -5.96 4.59 -24.24
N ALA A 211 -5.07 5.51 -24.63
CA ALA A 211 -5.13 6.22 -25.90
C ALA A 211 -5.00 5.24 -27.07
N LEU A 212 -4.09 4.27 -26.96
CA LEU A 212 -3.97 3.20 -27.95
C LEU A 212 -5.26 2.38 -28.01
N ALA A 213 -5.86 2.01 -26.88
CA ALA A 213 -7.13 1.29 -26.83
C ALA A 213 -8.28 2.12 -27.40
N ILE A 214 -8.37 3.42 -27.09
CA ILE A 214 -9.38 4.34 -27.62
C ILE A 214 -9.26 4.48 -29.14
N VAL A 215 -8.06 4.41 -29.71
CA VAL A 215 -7.87 4.46 -31.17
C VAL A 215 -8.12 3.08 -31.81
N VAL A 216 -7.55 2.03 -31.22
CA VAL A 216 -7.55 0.69 -31.81
C VAL A 216 -8.91 -0.01 -31.66
N VAL A 217 -9.62 0.16 -30.54
CA VAL A 217 -10.90 -0.52 -30.30
C VAL A 217 -11.97 -0.08 -31.31
N PRO A 218 -12.21 1.22 -31.57
CA PRO A 218 -13.17 1.65 -32.60
C PRO A 218 -12.76 1.20 -34.00
N ILE A 219 -11.48 1.24 -34.35
CA ILE A 219 -10.98 0.77 -35.65
C ILE A 219 -11.19 -0.76 -35.77
N ALA A 220 -10.84 -1.53 -34.75
CA ALA A 220 -11.07 -2.97 -34.72
C ALA A 220 -12.56 -3.33 -34.76
N LEU A 221 -13.43 -2.52 -34.13
CA LEU A 221 -14.89 -2.69 -34.21
C LEU A 221 -15.45 -2.30 -35.57
N ALA A 222 -14.95 -1.23 -36.19
CA ALA A 222 -15.40 -0.72 -37.48
C ALA A 222 -14.96 -1.60 -38.65
N TYR A 223 -13.71 -2.11 -38.62
CA TYR A 223 -13.13 -2.92 -39.71
C TYR A 223 -13.21 -4.42 -39.45
N GLY A 224 -13.18 -4.84 -38.19
CA GLY A 224 -13.23 -6.25 -37.80
C GLY A 224 -14.62 -6.76 -37.48
N GLY A 225 -15.62 -5.87 -37.43
CA GLY A 225 -17.04 -6.14 -37.17
C GLY A 225 -17.25 -7.36 -36.32
N LEU A 226 -17.15 -7.24 -34.98
CA LEU A 226 -17.31 -8.32 -33.99
C LEU A 226 -18.19 -9.45 -34.54
N LYS A 227 -17.57 -10.45 -35.19
CA LYS A 227 -18.31 -11.64 -35.63
C LYS A 227 -18.89 -12.19 -34.36
N SER A 228 -20.22 -12.18 -34.29
CA SER A 228 -21.00 -12.31 -33.07
C SER A 228 -20.38 -13.31 -32.09
N VAL A 229 -20.04 -12.82 -30.89
CA VAL A 229 -19.89 -13.68 -29.69
C VAL A 229 -21.28 -14.19 -29.21
N GLY A 230 -22.29 -14.14 -30.08
CA GLY A 230 -23.69 -14.44 -29.78
C GLY A 230 -24.36 -15.10 -30.97
N ASN A 231 -23.96 -16.33 -31.29
CA ASN A 231 -24.86 -17.36 -31.84
C ASN A 231 -24.18 -18.75 -31.89
N HIS A 232 -23.65 -19.20 -30.74
CA HIS A 232 -23.36 -20.62 -30.56
C HIS A 232 -24.36 -21.16 -29.55
N GLY A 233 -25.23 -22.05 -30.02
CA GLY A 233 -26.16 -22.80 -29.19
C GLY A 233 -25.44 -23.50 -28.05
N GLY A 234 -26.14 -23.66 -26.94
CA GLY A 234 -25.61 -24.00 -25.63
C GLY A 234 -24.58 -25.13 -25.62
N ALA A 235 -23.32 -24.76 -25.45
CA ALA A 235 -22.32 -25.62 -24.84
C ALA A 235 -22.10 -25.12 -23.39
N PRO A 236 -22.11 -26.01 -22.38
CA PRO A 236 -21.97 -25.61 -20.99
C PRO A 236 -20.61 -24.95 -20.78
N THR A 237 -20.62 -23.67 -20.43
CA THR A 237 -19.44 -22.94 -19.98
C THR A 237 -18.96 -23.56 -18.68
N ARG A 238 -17.85 -24.31 -18.73
CA ARG A 238 -17.08 -24.60 -17.52
C ARG A 238 -16.52 -23.27 -16.99
N PRO A 239 -16.57 -23.04 -15.67
CA PRO A 239 -15.95 -21.86 -15.07
C PRO A 239 -14.46 -21.82 -15.46
N LEU A 240 -14.00 -20.61 -15.78
CA LEU A 240 -12.63 -20.34 -16.19
C LEU A 240 -11.72 -20.59 -14.97
N GLU A 241 -11.01 -21.72 -14.95
CA GLU A 241 -9.86 -21.91 -14.08
C GLU A 241 -8.77 -20.95 -14.58
N LEU A 242 -8.55 -19.86 -13.83
CA LEU A 242 -7.35 -19.06 -13.92
C LEU A 242 -6.20 -19.95 -13.42
N ASP A 243 -5.53 -20.60 -14.36
CA ASP A 243 -4.23 -21.21 -14.15
C ASP A 243 -3.27 -20.15 -13.58
N GLY A 244 -2.81 -20.37 -12.35
CA GLY A 244 -2.09 -19.41 -11.50
C GLY A 244 -0.79 -18.83 -12.08
N GLN A 245 -0.43 -19.15 -13.32
CA GLN A 245 0.76 -18.68 -14.02
C GLN A 245 0.78 -17.16 -14.23
N GLY A 246 -0.36 -16.51 -14.40
CA GLY A 246 -0.42 -15.04 -14.54
C GLY A 246 -0.08 -14.30 -13.24
N ALA A 247 -0.54 -14.82 -12.10
CA ALA A 247 -0.22 -14.29 -10.79
C ALA A 247 1.23 -14.61 -10.40
N GLU A 248 1.70 -15.82 -10.73
CA GLU A 248 3.08 -16.24 -10.47
C GLU A 248 4.09 -15.45 -11.32
N LEU A 249 3.79 -15.15 -12.59
CA LEU A 249 4.64 -14.31 -13.44
C LEU A 249 4.67 -12.84 -12.98
N ALA A 250 3.53 -12.30 -12.55
CA ALA A 250 3.48 -10.95 -11.97
C ALA A 250 4.27 -10.88 -10.66
N ALA A 251 4.15 -11.88 -9.79
CA ALA A 251 4.98 -12.00 -8.59
C ALA A 251 6.47 -12.15 -8.94
N ARG A 252 6.82 -12.96 -9.94
CA ARG A 252 8.21 -13.19 -10.36
C ARG A 252 8.85 -11.95 -11.01
N ILE A 253 8.10 -11.14 -11.77
CA ILE A 253 8.59 -9.85 -12.31
C ILE A 253 8.77 -8.82 -11.19
N VAL A 254 7.87 -8.82 -10.19
CA VAL A 254 8.01 -8.01 -8.98
C VAL A 254 9.14 -8.52 -8.09
N ASP A 255 9.52 -9.80 -8.11
CA ASP A 255 10.69 -10.29 -7.39
C ASP A 255 11.99 -10.05 -8.18
N GLU A 256 12.02 -10.27 -9.50
CA GLU A 256 13.22 -10.07 -10.34
C GLU A 256 13.59 -8.59 -10.55
N ALA A 257 12.61 -7.69 -10.66
CA ALA A 257 12.87 -6.25 -10.70
C ALA A 257 13.30 -5.69 -9.33
N PHE A 258 13.17 -6.49 -8.28
CA PHE A 258 13.44 -6.13 -6.89
C PHE A 258 14.44 -7.08 -6.22
N ASP A 259 15.21 -7.84 -7.01
CA ASP A 259 16.19 -8.80 -6.52
C ASP A 259 17.22 -8.09 -5.61
N PRO A 260 17.13 -8.26 -4.28
CA PRO A 260 18.03 -7.63 -3.34
C PRO A 260 19.45 -8.18 -3.45
N ASP A 261 19.64 -9.33 -4.11
CA ASP A 261 20.92 -10.03 -4.26
C ASP A 261 21.69 -9.61 -5.52
N ARG A 262 21.05 -8.92 -6.48
CA ARG A 262 21.72 -8.34 -7.65
C ARG A 262 22.58 -7.10 -7.34
N VAL A 263 22.47 -6.56 -6.13
CA VAL A 263 23.51 -5.72 -5.56
C VAL A 263 24.31 -6.60 -4.62
N THR A 264 25.53 -6.97 -5.00
CA THR A 264 26.50 -7.62 -4.11
C THR A 264 26.88 -6.63 -2.99
N VAL A 265 26.01 -6.49 -1.99
CA VAL A 265 26.24 -5.59 -0.86
C VAL A 265 27.21 -6.25 0.11
N ARG A 266 28.33 -5.58 0.36
CA ARG A 266 29.15 -5.81 1.57
C ARG A 266 28.28 -5.60 2.81
N GLY A 267 27.75 -6.68 3.38
CA GLY A 267 27.06 -6.72 4.68
C GLY A 267 25.75 -5.91 4.78
N SER A 268 24.83 -6.37 5.63
CA SER A 268 23.67 -5.56 6.02
C SER A 268 24.07 -4.61 7.15
N TRP A 269 23.72 -3.33 7.02
CA TRP A 269 23.94 -2.38 8.10
C TRP A 269 22.92 -2.61 9.22
N ALA A 270 23.36 -3.23 10.31
CA ALA A 270 22.49 -3.62 11.40
C ALA A 270 21.92 -2.39 12.16
N PRO A 271 20.62 -2.40 12.52
CA PRO A 271 20.05 -1.34 13.33
C PRO A 271 20.58 -1.38 14.76
N GLN A 272 20.77 -0.20 15.34
CA GLN A 272 21.18 0.00 16.73
C GLN A 272 19.97 0.31 17.61
N LEU A 273 20.08 0.04 18.91
CA LEU A 273 19.07 0.44 19.89
C LEU A 273 19.02 1.97 19.98
N ALA A 274 17.82 2.55 19.89
CA ALA A 274 17.64 4.00 20.01
C ALA A 274 18.13 4.49 21.38
N ALA A 275 18.72 5.69 21.43
CA ALA A 275 19.03 6.31 22.73
C ALA A 275 17.75 6.54 23.54
N THR A 276 17.85 6.65 24.86
CA THR A 276 16.69 6.87 25.75
C THR A 276 15.83 8.06 25.31
N GLU A 277 16.47 9.12 24.83
CA GLU A 277 15.83 10.35 24.37
C GLU A 277 15.09 10.20 23.03
N SER A 278 15.33 9.11 22.30
CA SER A 278 14.72 8.78 21.01
C SER A 278 13.66 7.68 21.12
N VAL A 279 13.40 7.17 22.33
CA VAL A 279 12.31 6.22 22.58
C VAL A 279 10.95 6.86 22.23
N ASP A 280 10.80 8.16 22.47
CA ASP A 280 9.60 8.95 22.14
C ASP A 280 9.65 9.55 20.73
N ALA A 281 10.54 9.07 19.85
CA ALA A 281 10.60 9.54 18.47
C ALA A 281 9.23 9.38 17.81
N ARG A 282 8.75 10.47 17.19
CA ARG A 282 7.41 10.53 16.63
C ARG A 282 7.35 9.71 15.33
N PRO A 283 6.24 9.02 15.06
CA PRO A 283 6.00 8.44 13.74
C PRO A 283 6.23 9.51 12.67
N LEU A 284 6.87 9.16 11.55
CA LEU A 284 7.09 10.06 10.43
C LEU A 284 5.74 10.61 9.95
N PHE A 285 4.71 9.76 9.90
CA PHE A 285 3.34 10.13 9.57
C PHE A 285 2.40 9.97 10.78
N SER A 286 1.57 10.99 11.05
CA SER A 286 0.56 10.89 12.11
C SER A 286 -0.51 9.86 11.77
N THR A 287 -1.13 9.23 12.79
CA THR A 287 -2.29 8.35 12.61
C THR A 287 -3.37 9.04 11.78
N GLY A 288 -3.85 8.36 10.73
CA GLY A 288 -4.82 8.93 9.79
C GLY A 288 -4.22 9.82 8.69
N ALA A 289 -2.90 9.83 8.52
CA ALA A 289 -2.28 10.45 7.34
C ALA A 289 -2.90 9.88 6.07
N ASN A 290 -3.43 10.77 5.22
CA ASN A 290 -4.19 10.39 4.04
C ASN A 290 -3.26 9.73 3.02
N VAL A 291 -3.31 8.39 2.95
CA VAL A 291 -2.72 7.64 1.84
C VAL A 291 -3.58 7.91 0.61
N ARG A 292 -3.07 8.67 -0.35
CA ARG A 292 -3.71 8.74 -1.66
C ARG A 292 -3.56 7.38 -2.32
N SER A 293 -4.66 6.63 -2.40
CA SER A 293 -4.71 5.38 -3.15
C SER A 293 -4.36 5.66 -4.60
N VAL A 294 -3.23 5.13 -5.08
CA VAL A 294 -2.84 5.22 -6.50
C VAL A 294 -3.83 4.43 -7.35
N ILE A 295 -4.46 3.39 -6.79
CA ILE A 295 -5.46 2.54 -7.44
C ILE A 295 -6.66 2.46 -6.51
N ARG A 296 -7.85 2.79 -7.02
CA ARG A 296 -9.13 2.70 -6.29
C ARG A 296 -10.14 1.95 -7.14
N PRO A 297 -10.37 0.65 -6.85
CA PRO A 297 -11.45 -0.10 -7.48
C PRO A 297 -12.80 0.51 -7.09
N THR A 298 -13.72 0.58 -8.04
CA THR A 298 -15.08 1.06 -7.81
C THR A 298 -16.09 0.13 -8.48
N ILE A 299 -17.22 -0.08 -7.81
CA ILE A 299 -18.36 -0.77 -8.37
C ILE A 299 -19.55 0.20 -8.30
N GLU A 300 -20.27 0.37 -9.40
CA GLU A 300 -21.45 1.25 -9.43
C GLU A 300 -22.63 0.64 -10.18
N LEU A 301 -23.82 0.98 -9.68
CA LEU A 301 -25.10 0.77 -10.32
C LEU A 301 -25.49 2.06 -11.04
N GLU A 302 -25.72 1.96 -12.34
CA GLU A 302 -26.14 3.08 -13.18
C GLU A 302 -27.58 2.87 -13.64
N ALA A 303 -28.35 3.95 -13.67
CA ALA A 303 -29.65 4.02 -14.32
C ALA A 303 -29.73 5.29 -15.17
N GLY A 304 -30.32 5.20 -16.36
CA GLY A 304 -30.47 6.36 -17.24
C GLY A 304 -31.55 6.19 -18.29
N ALA A 305 -31.94 7.31 -18.88
CA ALA A 305 -32.90 7.38 -19.96
C ALA A 305 -32.52 8.47 -20.97
N ALA A 306 -32.85 8.24 -22.24
CA ALA A 306 -32.73 9.26 -23.27
C ALA A 306 -33.88 10.27 -23.14
N SER A 307 -33.59 11.53 -23.42
CA SER A 307 -34.56 12.64 -23.39
C SER A 307 -35.72 12.45 -24.38
N ALA A 308 -35.50 11.69 -25.45
CA ALA A 308 -36.52 11.33 -26.42
C ALA A 308 -37.49 10.23 -25.91
N GLY A 309 -37.25 9.66 -24.72
CA GLY A 309 -38.11 8.63 -24.12
C GLY A 309 -38.11 7.30 -24.88
N ASP A 310 -37.14 7.11 -25.77
CA ASP A 310 -37.00 5.94 -26.64
C ASP A 310 -35.88 5.00 -26.19
N LEU A 311 -35.23 5.31 -25.08
CA LEU A 311 -34.22 4.51 -24.44
C LEU A 311 -34.26 4.68 -22.93
N ALA A 312 -34.19 3.55 -22.22
CA ALA A 312 -33.90 3.49 -20.79
C ALA A 312 -32.95 2.33 -20.53
N GLY A 313 -32.08 2.43 -19.54
CA GLY A 313 -31.18 1.35 -19.21
C GLY A 313 -30.72 1.38 -17.76
N THR A 314 -30.40 0.21 -17.24
CA THR A 314 -29.75 0.03 -15.94
C THR A 314 -28.57 -0.91 -16.08
N GLY A 315 -27.55 -0.78 -15.24
CA GLY A 315 -26.43 -1.69 -15.29
C GLY A 315 -25.50 -1.62 -14.10
N LEU A 316 -24.53 -2.52 -14.15
CA LEU A 316 -23.46 -2.65 -13.17
C LEU A 316 -22.13 -2.41 -13.89
N LEU A 317 -21.35 -1.47 -13.38
CA LEU A 317 -20.01 -1.14 -13.89
C LEU A 317 -18.97 -1.39 -12.79
N ALA A 318 -17.85 -1.99 -13.18
CA ALA A 318 -16.65 -2.09 -12.37
C ALA A 318 -15.56 -1.25 -13.03
N ARG A 319 -14.92 -0.38 -12.26
CA ARG A 319 -13.85 0.50 -12.75
C ARG A 319 -12.69 0.49 -11.78
N ILE A 320 -11.54 0.93 -12.29
CA ILE A 320 -10.35 1.20 -11.52
C ILE A 320 -10.03 2.67 -11.74
N ARG A 321 -9.98 3.44 -10.66
CA ARG A 321 -9.50 4.82 -10.67
C ARG A 321 -8.01 4.86 -10.34
N LEU A 322 -7.25 5.57 -11.14
CA LEU A 322 -5.80 5.62 -11.13
C LEU A 322 -5.36 7.06 -10.80
N GLY A 323 -4.64 7.22 -9.70
CA GLY A 323 -4.18 8.52 -9.19
C GLY A 323 -5.31 9.48 -8.83
N ASP A 324 -6.51 8.96 -8.54
CA ASP A 324 -7.75 9.73 -8.35
C ASP A 324 -8.22 10.56 -9.57
N VAL A 325 -7.58 10.40 -10.73
CA VAL A 325 -7.82 11.22 -11.93
C VAL A 325 -8.26 10.41 -13.13
N PHE A 326 -7.75 9.21 -13.36
CA PHE A 326 -8.09 8.44 -14.56
C PHE A 326 -8.99 7.27 -14.18
N GLU A 327 -10.07 7.03 -14.92
CA GLU A 327 -10.94 5.88 -14.71
C GLU A 327 -10.92 5.00 -15.95
N ILE A 328 -10.75 3.70 -15.75
CA ILE A 328 -10.93 2.69 -16.79
C ILE A 328 -11.76 1.54 -16.21
N GLY A 329 -12.67 1.01 -17.01
CA GLY A 329 -13.50 -0.10 -16.57
C GLY A 329 -14.48 -0.55 -17.61
N GLY A 330 -15.46 -1.31 -17.14
CA GLY A 330 -16.52 -1.82 -17.98
C GLY A 330 -17.56 -2.54 -17.16
N GLY A 331 -18.52 -3.12 -17.84
CA GLY A 331 -19.58 -3.87 -17.17
C GLY A 331 -20.68 -4.28 -18.12
N VAL A 332 -21.87 -4.40 -17.56
CA VAL A 332 -23.05 -4.87 -18.28
C VAL A 332 -24.22 -3.94 -18.03
N ARG A 333 -24.96 -3.63 -19.09
CA ARG A 333 -26.20 -2.87 -19.01
C ARG A 333 -27.32 -3.61 -19.68
N GLN A 334 -28.45 -3.62 -19.01
CA GLN A 334 -29.72 -3.95 -19.61
C GLN A 334 -30.33 -2.66 -20.17
N VAL A 335 -30.52 -2.60 -21.47
CA VAL A 335 -31.09 -1.45 -22.17
C VAL A 335 -32.42 -1.86 -22.79
N MET A 336 -33.43 -1.02 -22.58
CA MET A 336 -34.69 -1.05 -23.28
C MET A 336 -34.68 0.08 -24.29
N SER A 337 -34.85 -0.25 -25.56
CA SER A 337 -34.90 0.72 -26.65
C SER A 337 -36.19 0.54 -27.44
N ARG A 338 -36.81 1.64 -27.86
CA ARG A 338 -38.00 1.63 -28.70
C ARG A 338 -37.60 1.81 -30.16
N ASP A 339 -38.04 0.89 -31.00
CA ASP A 339 -38.01 1.02 -32.45
C ASP A 339 -39.43 1.03 -33.04
N GLU A 340 -39.53 1.00 -34.37
CA GLU A 340 -40.81 0.99 -35.10
C GLU A 340 -41.71 -0.19 -34.72
N THR A 341 -41.12 -1.31 -34.28
CA THR A 341 -41.83 -2.54 -33.93
C THR A 341 -42.19 -2.64 -32.45
N GLY A 342 -41.70 -1.73 -31.62
CA GLY A 342 -42.00 -1.67 -30.18
C GLY A 342 -40.75 -1.61 -29.30
N TRP A 343 -40.92 -1.97 -28.03
CA TRP A 343 -39.83 -1.98 -27.05
C TRP A 343 -39.02 -3.28 -27.15
N LYS A 344 -37.71 -3.14 -27.28
CA LYS A 344 -36.75 -4.25 -27.29
C LYS A 344 -35.81 -4.14 -26.11
N ARG A 345 -35.65 -5.26 -25.41
CA ARG A 345 -34.68 -5.41 -24.31
C ARG A 345 -33.41 -6.04 -24.87
N SER A 346 -32.25 -5.48 -24.50
CA SER A 346 -30.94 -6.04 -24.83
C SER A 346 -30.01 -5.96 -23.65
N THR A 347 -29.10 -6.92 -23.53
CA THR A 347 -27.94 -6.83 -22.66
C THR A 347 -26.75 -6.37 -23.50
N THR A 348 -26.09 -5.30 -23.04
CA THR A 348 -24.94 -4.68 -23.70
C THR A 348 -23.73 -4.78 -22.78
N HIS A 349 -22.57 -5.06 -23.36
CA HIS A 349 -21.30 -4.96 -22.67
C HIS A 349 -20.78 -3.54 -22.81
N VAL A 350 -20.31 -2.96 -21.71
CA VAL A 350 -19.86 -1.57 -21.64
C VAL A 350 -18.35 -1.56 -21.41
N PHE A 351 -17.64 -0.75 -22.18
CA PHE A 351 -16.28 -0.31 -21.90
C PHE A 351 -16.29 1.19 -21.65
N GLN A 352 -15.56 1.63 -20.63
CA GLN A 352 -15.48 3.04 -20.26
C GLN A 352 -14.05 3.44 -19.92
N ALA A 353 -13.64 4.60 -20.41
CA ALA A 353 -12.39 5.24 -20.06
C ALA A 353 -12.60 6.75 -19.91
N GLY A 354 -11.94 7.40 -18.96
CA GLY A 354 -12.13 8.83 -18.75
C GLY A 354 -11.26 9.46 -17.68
N LEU A 355 -11.56 10.72 -17.43
CA LEU A 355 -11.01 11.57 -16.40
C LEU A 355 -12.01 11.75 -15.26
N HIS A 356 -11.48 12.04 -14.09
CA HIS A 356 -12.16 12.29 -12.84
C HIS A 356 -11.52 13.53 -12.21
N LEU A 357 -12.09 14.70 -12.51
CA LEU A 357 -11.49 15.99 -12.19
C LEU A 357 -12.01 16.48 -10.85
N PRO A 358 -11.21 16.45 -9.76
CA PRO A 358 -11.67 16.93 -8.45
C PRO A 358 -11.92 18.45 -8.47
N LEU A 359 -13.00 18.88 -7.86
CA LEU A 359 -13.40 20.29 -7.74
C LEU A 359 -13.06 20.90 -6.37
N ASP A 360 -12.83 20.06 -5.35
CA ASP A 360 -12.45 20.51 -4.01
C ASP A 360 -11.23 19.77 -3.46
N ALA A 361 -10.51 20.41 -2.55
CA ALA A 361 -9.34 19.82 -1.88
C ALA A 361 -9.68 18.58 -1.04
N GLY A 362 -10.95 18.45 -0.64
CA GLY A 362 -11.50 17.29 0.06
C GLY A 362 -11.89 16.12 -0.85
N TYR A 363 -11.78 16.26 -2.19
CA TYR A 363 -12.17 15.25 -3.18
C TYR A 363 -13.61 14.75 -3.03
N ARG A 364 -14.49 15.58 -2.44
CA ARG A 364 -15.91 15.29 -2.27
C ARG A 364 -16.67 15.55 -3.56
N PHE A 365 -16.24 16.52 -4.35
CA PHE A 365 -16.86 16.86 -5.61
C PHE A 365 -15.88 16.62 -6.76
N ALA A 366 -16.37 16.01 -7.84
CA ALA A 366 -15.58 15.81 -9.04
C ALA A 366 -16.45 15.85 -10.30
N ILE A 367 -15.84 16.20 -11.43
CA ILE A 367 -16.41 16.05 -12.76
C ILE A 367 -15.82 14.79 -13.39
N PRO A 368 -16.53 13.64 -13.39
CA PRO A 368 -16.19 12.56 -14.30
C PRO A 368 -16.48 13.02 -15.73
N LEU A 369 -15.53 12.80 -16.62
CA LEU A 369 -15.64 13.07 -18.05
C LEU A 369 -14.99 11.92 -18.80
N GLY A 370 -15.71 11.21 -19.65
CA GLY A 370 -15.14 10.04 -20.32
C GLY A 370 -15.71 9.75 -21.69
N PHE A 371 -15.26 8.64 -22.22
CA PHE A 371 -15.77 7.98 -23.39
C PHE A 371 -16.26 6.59 -22.98
N GLU A 372 -17.36 6.20 -23.58
CA GLU A 372 -17.95 4.91 -23.35
C GLU A 372 -18.39 4.29 -24.67
N ALA A 373 -18.07 3.01 -24.84
CA ALA A 373 -18.50 2.22 -25.98
C ALA A 373 -19.19 0.96 -25.48
N SER A 374 -20.36 0.68 -26.03
CA SER A 374 -21.10 -0.53 -25.73
C SER A 374 -21.78 -1.12 -26.96
N GLY A 375 -22.16 -2.39 -26.83
CA GLY A 375 -22.83 -3.14 -27.88
C GLY A 375 -23.30 -4.51 -27.38
N GLY A 376 -24.32 -5.06 -28.01
CA GLY A 376 -24.87 -6.37 -27.69
C GLY A 376 -26.35 -6.52 -28.09
N GLY A 377 -26.70 -7.72 -28.55
CA GLY A 377 -28.08 -8.10 -28.88
C GLY A 377 -28.76 -7.15 -29.88
N ALA A 378 -29.85 -6.52 -29.47
CA ALA A 378 -30.61 -5.57 -30.29
C ALA A 378 -29.94 -4.20 -30.48
N ILE A 379 -28.89 -3.90 -29.70
CA ILE A 379 -28.11 -2.67 -29.80
C ILE A 379 -26.80 -3.02 -30.48
N ALA A 380 -26.68 -2.64 -31.76
CA ALA A 380 -25.49 -2.92 -32.54
C ALA A 380 -24.30 -2.15 -31.96
N HIS A 381 -24.48 -0.84 -31.73
CA HIS A 381 -23.47 0.04 -31.15
C HIS A 381 -24.12 1.17 -30.36
N ASP A 382 -23.48 1.55 -29.26
CA ASP A 382 -23.83 2.70 -28.43
C ASP A 382 -22.53 3.37 -27.96
N LEU A 383 -22.37 4.65 -28.29
CA LEU A 383 -21.21 5.46 -27.96
C LEU A 383 -21.67 6.66 -27.13
N ARG A 384 -21.05 6.90 -25.97
CA ARG A 384 -21.44 8.00 -25.08
C ARG A 384 -20.23 8.79 -24.62
N ILE A 385 -20.45 10.07 -24.31
CA ILE A 385 -19.46 10.93 -23.67
C ILE A 385 -20.01 11.30 -22.28
N PRO A 386 -19.96 10.37 -21.30
CA PRO A 386 -20.49 10.63 -19.98
C PRO A 386 -19.77 11.81 -19.34
N TRP A 387 -20.55 12.77 -18.88
CA TRP A 387 -20.07 13.88 -18.06
C TRP A 387 -21.11 14.22 -16.99
N GLY A 388 -20.64 14.70 -15.84
CA GLY A 388 -21.57 15.00 -14.75
C GLY A 388 -20.89 15.56 -13.52
N LEU A 389 -21.65 15.54 -12.42
CA LEU A 389 -21.15 15.87 -11.10
C LEU A 389 -21.19 14.62 -10.22
N ARG A 390 -20.04 14.27 -9.65
CA ARG A 390 -19.92 13.23 -8.64
C ARG A 390 -19.79 13.86 -7.26
N TYR A 391 -20.55 13.33 -6.32
CA TYR A 391 -20.39 13.55 -4.89
C TYR A 391 -19.90 12.28 -4.22
N THR A 392 -18.82 12.38 -3.44
CA THR A 392 -18.22 11.29 -2.67
C THR A 392 -18.39 11.55 -1.17
N SER A 393 -18.73 10.52 -0.41
CA SER A 393 -18.91 10.59 1.04
C SER A 393 -17.63 11.06 1.73
N LYS A 394 -17.74 11.60 2.95
CA LYS A 394 -16.57 12.02 3.76
C LYS A 394 -15.54 10.89 3.96
N THR A 395 -16.00 9.64 3.97
CA THR A 395 -15.16 8.45 4.12
C THR A 395 -14.48 8.01 2.82
N GLY A 396 -14.80 8.61 1.67
CA GLY A 396 -14.32 8.18 0.36
C GLY A 396 -15.02 6.91 -0.18
N ARG A 397 -15.76 6.19 0.66
CA ARG A 397 -16.29 4.85 0.35
C ARG A 397 -17.50 4.86 -0.57
N TYR A 398 -18.43 5.81 -0.43
CA TYR A 398 -19.66 5.83 -1.21
C TYR A 398 -19.68 7.04 -2.13
N PHE A 399 -20.29 6.92 -3.30
CA PHE A 399 -20.47 8.06 -4.19
C PHE A 399 -21.78 8.00 -4.96
N VAL A 400 -22.24 9.18 -5.37
CA VAL A 400 -23.35 9.37 -6.31
C VAL A 400 -22.86 10.24 -7.45
N THR A 401 -23.20 9.88 -8.68
CA THR A 401 -22.89 10.66 -9.88
C THR A 401 -24.18 11.02 -10.59
N ALA A 402 -24.38 12.29 -10.91
CA ALA A 402 -25.48 12.76 -11.74
C ALA A 402 -24.94 13.23 -13.10
N MET A 403 -25.49 12.70 -14.19
CA MET A 403 -25.05 12.92 -15.57
C MET A 403 -26.25 13.40 -16.41
N PRO A 404 -26.62 14.69 -16.35
CA PRO A 404 -27.93 15.16 -16.82
C PRO A 404 -28.07 15.26 -18.34
N ALA A 405 -26.97 15.37 -19.10
CA ALA A 405 -27.00 15.63 -20.53
C ALA A 405 -25.82 14.97 -21.26
N THR A 406 -25.71 13.65 -21.13
CA THR A 406 -24.68 12.85 -21.79
C THR A 406 -25.01 12.70 -23.28
N PRO A 407 -24.24 13.28 -24.21
CA PRO A 407 -24.45 13.03 -25.62
C PRO A 407 -24.11 11.57 -25.93
N GLY A 408 -25.01 10.90 -26.62
CA GLY A 408 -24.83 9.52 -27.04
C GLY A 408 -25.24 9.31 -28.48
N TRP A 409 -24.52 8.46 -29.19
CA TRP A 409 -24.89 7.95 -30.50
C TRP A 409 -25.25 6.47 -30.37
N MET A 410 -26.42 6.08 -30.86
CA MET A 410 -26.89 4.70 -30.80
C MET A 410 -27.35 4.20 -32.16
N ARG A 411 -27.06 2.93 -32.47
CA ARG A 411 -27.64 2.18 -33.58
C ARG A 411 -28.19 0.85 -33.10
N THR A 412 -29.48 0.61 -33.31
CA THR A 412 -30.09 -0.73 -33.12
C THR A 412 -29.81 -1.63 -34.32
N THR A 413 -29.92 -2.94 -34.15
CA THR A 413 -29.74 -3.90 -35.26
C THR A 413 -30.81 -3.81 -36.35
N SER A 414 -32.00 -3.29 -36.00
CA SER A 414 -33.10 -3.05 -36.94
C SER A 414 -32.93 -1.78 -37.78
N GLN A 415 -32.03 -0.87 -37.40
CA GLN A 415 -31.84 0.42 -38.06
C GLN A 415 -30.56 0.46 -38.89
N ARG A 416 -30.65 1.01 -40.11
CA ARG A 416 -29.47 1.22 -40.98
C ARG A 416 -28.58 2.34 -40.47
N THR A 417 -29.17 3.41 -39.96
CA THR A 417 -28.47 4.61 -39.47
C THR A 417 -28.60 4.70 -37.96
N GLY A 418 -27.53 5.11 -37.28
CA GLY A 418 -27.62 5.47 -35.87
C GLY A 418 -28.16 6.90 -35.68
N ARG A 419 -28.51 7.23 -34.45
CA ARG A 419 -29.07 8.53 -34.06
C ARG A 419 -28.33 9.09 -32.84
N TRP A 420 -28.26 10.42 -32.76
CA TRP A 420 -27.79 11.12 -31.57
C TRP A 420 -28.95 11.37 -30.60
N SER A 421 -28.68 11.21 -29.31
CA SER A 421 -29.60 11.55 -28.23
C SER A 421 -28.86 12.18 -27.06
N TRP A 422 -29.61 12.89 -26.21
CA TRP A 422 -29.14 13.35 -24.92
C TRP A 422 -29.66 12.40 -23.85
N ASN A 423 -28.78 11.89 -22.99
CA ASN A 423 -29.13 10.93 -21.96
C ASN A 423 -28.96 11.57 -20.58
N ALA A 424 -29.95 11.40 -19.73
CA ALA A 424 -29.85 11.69 -18.31
C ALA A 424 -29.62 10.38 -17.56
N SER A 425 -28.54 10.29 -16.78
CA SER A 425 -28.27 9.12 -15.94
C SER A 425 -27.80 9.51 -14.55
N ALA A 426 -27.97 8.58 -13.63
CA ALA A 426 -27.44 8.64 -12.28
C ALA A 426 -26.75 7.33 -11.95
N ALA A 427 -25.67 7.40 -11.19
CA ALA A 427 -24.94 6.24 -10.70
C ALA A 427 -24.74 6.32 -9.20
N PHE A 428 -24.89 5.19 -8.51
CA PHE A 428 -24.52 5.02 -7.10
C PHE A 428 -23.45 3.94 -7.02
N GLY A 429 -22.37 4.19 -6.28
CA GLY A 429 -21.28 3.23 -6.19
C GLY A 429 -20.50 3.23 -4.90
N VAL A 430 -19.66 2.21 -4.79
CA VAL A 430 -18.74 1.95 -3.69
C VAL A 430 -17.31 1.96 -4.22
N SER A 431 -16.41 2.63 -3.51
CA SER A 431 -14.97 2.60 -3.71
C SER A 431 -14.29 1.74 -2.63
N PHE A 432 -13.26 1.01 -3.02
CA PHE A 432 -12.49 0.10 -2.15
C PHE A 432 -11.08 0.62 -1.90
#